data_AF-A0A9E4Z8S8-F1
#
_entry.id   AF-A0A9E4Z8S8-F1
#
_cell.length_a   1.000
_cell.length_b   1.000
_cell.length_c   1.000
_cell.angle_alpha   90.00
_cell.angle_beta   90.00
_cell.angle_gamma   90.00
#
_symmetry.space_group_name_H-M   'P 1'
#
loop_
_entity.id
_entity.type
_entity.pdbx_description
1 polymer ?
#
loop_
_entity_poly.entity_id
_entity_poly.type
_entity_poly.pdbx_seq_one_letter_code
_entity_poly.pdbx_strand_id
1 'polypeptide(L)'
;DGVFAVDEDQRIVHWNVGAEMILGYSSQDVLGRFCYDVINGIDQWSGPVCFLGCPVIDCAKGGRPTPGQDVKVRAKDGTGRWLSMVHTYIDNRQGNDLRLAVVVHIFRDATEGMEAKHILERISREVSAYGSPAAGQGPEVHHHEELTGREQQVVTMLAKGEGTSGIATNLMISNATARNHIQNILGKLNVHTRLEAVAYVLGNRVIDRE
;
A
#
# COMPACT_ATOMS: atom_id res chain seq x y z
N ASP A 1 18.31 -7.25 11.48
CA ASP A 1 17.33 -6.21 11.10
C ASP A 1 18.06 -5.00 10.54
N GLY A 2 17.55 -4.46 9.44
CA GLY A 2 17.98 -3.17 8.93
C GLY A 2 17.27 -2.06 9.68
N VAL A 3 17.99 -0.99 9.96
CA VAL A 3 17.46 0.20 10.64
C VAL A 3 17.96 1.43 9.92
N PHE A 4 17.03 2.31 9.56
CA PHE A 4 17.35 3.66 9.14
C PHE A 4 16.43 4.65 9.84
N ALA A 5 16.86 5.91 9.90
CA ALA A 5 16.05 6.95 10.50
C ALA A 5 16.09 8.22 9.64
N VAL A 6 15.01 8.99 9.67
CA VAL A 6 14.84 10.21 8.88
C VAL A 6 14.41 11.40 9.72
N ASP A 7 14.81 12.59 9.29
CA ASP A 7 14.38 13.86 9.89
C ASP A 7 13.00 14.32 9.37
N GLU A 8 12.57 15.53 9.76
CA GLU A 8 11.28 16.12 9.37
C GLU A 8 11.12 16.42 7.88
N ASP A 9 12.26 16.55 7.17
CA ASP A 9 12.39 16.76 5.73
C ASP A 9 12.55 15.44 4.96
N GLN A 10 12.46 14.31 5.67
CA GLN A 10 12.61 12.95 5.14
C GLN A 10 14.01 12.64 4.62
N ARG A 11 15.04 13.32 5.14
CA ARG A 11 16.45 12.99 4.86
C ARG A 11 16.91 11.88 5.78
N ILE A 12 17.66 10.93 5.25
CA ILE A 12 18.24 9.84 6.03
C ILE A 12 19.32 10.41 6.94
N VAL A 13 19.11 10.30 8.24
CA VAL A 13 20.05 10.74 9.30
C VAL A 13 20.72 9.57 10.02
N HIS A 14 20.23 8.35 9.82
CA HIS A 14 20.84 7.13 10.36
C HIS A 14 20.72 5.98 9.38
N TRP A 15 21.76 5.14 9.30
CA TRP A 15 21.78 3.91 8.51
C TRP A 15 22.68 2.88 9.20
N ASN A 16 22.15 1.71 9.57
CA ASN A 16 22.92 0.69 10.27
C ASN A 16 23.52 -0.37 9.32
N VAL A 17 24.47 -1.16 9.82
CA VAL A 17 25.11 -2.27 9.08
C VAL A 17 24.08 -3.29 8.58
N GLY A 18 22.98 -3.51 9.32
CA GLY A 18 21.89 -4.37 8.85
C GLY A 18 21.25 -3.88 7.55
N ALA A 19 21.05 -2.58 7.43
CA ALA A 19 20.52 -1.95 6.24
C ALA A 19 21.53 -1.99 5.08
N GLU A 20 22.83 -1.83 5.38
CA GLU A 20 23.90 -2.02 4.40
C GLU A 20 23.90 -3.45 3.83
N MET A 21 23.78 -4.46 4.70
CA MET A 21 23.78 -5.86 4.27
C MET A 21 22.55 -6.24 3.44
N ILE A 22 21.37 -5.70 3.78
CA ILE A 22 20.12 -6.05 3.07
C ILE A 22 19.99 -5.28 1.75
N LEU A 23 20.36 -4.00 1.73
CA LEU A 23 20.10 -3.11 0.58
C LEU A 23 21.33 -2.78 -0.25
N GLY A 24 22.53 -3.11 0.24
CA GLY A 24 23.80 -2.91 -0.46
C GLY A 24 24.33 -1.47 -0.48
N TYR A 25 23.57 -0.51 0.03
CA TYR A 25 24.02 0.87 0.19
C TYR A 25 24.78 1.05 1.50
N SER A 26 25.97 1.65 1.44
CA SER A 26 26.68 2.07 2.65
C SER A 26 26.01 3.31 3.26
N SER A 27 26.21 3.54 4.56
CA SER A 27 25.82 4.77 5.22
C SER A 27 26.33 6.03 4.51
N GLN A 28 27.55 5.99 3.97
CA GLN A 28 28.13 7.10 3.19
C GLN A 28 27.39 7.37 1.88
N ASP A 29 26.76 6.36 1.27
CA ASP A 29 26.00 6.51 0.02
C ASP A 29 24.64 7.20 0.22
N VAL A 30 24.10 7.18 1.44
CA VAL A 30 22.68 7.48 1.70
C VAL A 30 22.43 8.59 2.71
N LEU A 31 23.35 8.86 3.64
CA LEU A 31 23.16 9.91 4.63
C LEU A 31 22.95 11.28 3.97
N GLY A 32 21.94 12.01 4.44
CA GLY A 32 21.52 13.31 3.91
C GLY A 32 20.63 13.25 2.65
N ARG A 33 20.52 12.10 1.99
CA ARG A 33 19.61 11.91 0.84
C ARG A 33 18.18 11.69 1.32
N PHE A 34 17.22 11.96 0.45
CA PHE A 34 15.81 11.69 0.74
C PHE A 34 15.55 10.19 0.79
N CYS A 35 14.80 9.75 1.80
CA CYS A 35 14.49 8.33 1.94
C CYS A 35 13.65 7.80 0.78
N TYR A 36 12.78 8.62 0.20
CA TYR A 36 11.95 8.21 -0.94
C TYR A 36 12.76 7.97 -2.23
N ASP A 37 13.90 8.65 -2.40
CA ASP A 37 14.79 8.41 -3.54
C ASP A 37 15.64 7.14 -3.35
N VAL A 38 16.03 6.85 -2.11
CA VAL A 38 16.91 5.72 -1.79
C VAL A 38 16.11 4.41 -1.64
N ILE A 39 15.04 4.44 -0.86
CA ILE A 39 14.19 3.26 -0.61
C ILE A 39 13.32 2.98 -1.82
N ASN A 40 12.72 4.02 -2.43
CA ASN A 40 11.90 3.95 -3.64
C ASN A 40 10.95 2.75 -3.65
N GLY A 41 10.23 2.59 -2.54
CA GLY A 41 9.43 1.43 -2.24
C GLY A 41 8.05 1.46 -2.89
N ILE A 42 7.59 0.29 -3.30
CA ILE A 42 6.23 0.03 -3.80
C ILE A 42 5.55 -1.07 -2.98
N ASP A 43 4.22 -1.11 -3.01
CA ASP A 43 3.44 -2.17 -2.37
C ASP A 43 3.32 -3.42 -3.29
N GLN A 44 2.59 -4.43 -2.85
CA GLN A 44 2.30 -5.67 -3.61
C GLN A 44 1.46 -5.46 -4.87
N TRP A 45 0.83 -4.29 -5.02
CA TRP A 45 0.08 -3.89 -6.20
C TRP A 45 0.86 -2.90 -7.09
N SER A 46 2.15 -2.70 -6.83
CA SER A 46 3.01 -1.73 -7.52
C SER A 46 2.63 -0.26 -7.30
N GLY A 47 1.82 0.03 -6.29
CA GLY A 47 1.52 1.39 -5.84
C GLY A 47 2.72 1.99 -5.11
N PRO A 48 3.00 3.31 -5.26
CA PRO A 48 4.11 3.95 -4.57
C PRO A 48 3.85 4.04 -3.07
N VAL A 49 4.78 3.50 -2.27
CA VAL A 49 4.78 3.62 -0.80
C VAL A 49 5.68 4.78 -0.37
N CYS A 50 6.81 4.96 -1.05
CA CYS A 50 7.80 5.97 -0.71
C CYS A 50 7.64 7.21 -1.59
N PHE A 51 7.24 8.33 -0.97
CA PHE A 51 7.14 9.64 -1.61
C PHE A 51 7.19 10.74 -0.53
N LEU A 52 7.39 11.99 -0.96
CA LEU A 52 7.35 13.14 -0.06
C LEU A 52 5.96 13.28 0.59
N GLY A 53 5.92 13.35 1.93
CA GLY A 53 4.67 13.35 2.69
C GLY A 53 3.98 11.97 2.78
N CYS A 54 4.74 10.86 2.74
CA CYS A 54 4.13 9.54 2.88
C CYS A 54 3.37 9.35 4.22
N PRO A 55 2.40 8.41 4.29
CA PRO A 55 1.55 8.22 5.47
C PRO A 55 2.31 7.95 6.76
N VAL A 56 3.49 7.34 6.70
CA VAL A 56 4.34 7.09 7.87
C VAL A 56 4.81 8.41 8.48
N ILE A 57 5.26 9.36 7.66
CA ILE A 57 5.74 10.66 8.11
C ILE A 57 4.56 11.52 8.61
N ASP A 58 3.43 11.51 7.91
CA ASP A 58 2.22 12.23 8.31
C ASP A 58 1.62 11.70 9.62
N CYS A 59 1.67 10.39 9.84
CA CYS A 59 1.28 9.78 11.11
C CYS A 59 2.22 10.21 12.23
N ALA A 60 3.54 10.13 12.02
CA ALA A 60 4.53 10.52 13.02
C ALA A 60 4.41 12.01 13.40
N LYS A 61 4.27 12.91 12.42
CA LYS A 61 4.03 14.36 12.67
C LYS A 61 2.75 14.60 13.49
N GLY A 62 1.70 13.82 13.21
CA GLY A 62 0.43 13.88 13.93
C GLY A 62 0.40 13.14 15.28
N GLY A 63 1.51 12.54 15.71
CA GLY A 63 1.55 11.74 16.94
C GLY A 63 0.73 10.45 16.90
N ARG A 64 0.41 9.95 15.70
CA ARG A 64 -0.43 8.77 15.50
C ARG A 64 0.43 7.50 15.30
N PRO A 65 -0.11 6.31 15.63
CA PRO A 65 0.55 5.06 15.29
C PRO A 65 0.84 4.97 13.79
N THR A 66 2.06 4.60 13.45
CA THR A 66 2.50 4.37 12.07
C THR A 66 2.29 2.90 11.71
N PRO A 67 1.54 2.58 10.64
CA PRO A 67 1.34 1.20 10.26
C PRO A 67 2.65 0.56 9.81
N GLY A 68 2.82 -0.72 10.18
CA GLY A 68 3.79 -1.59 9.52
C GLY A 68 3.25 -2.03 8.17
N GLN A 69 4.13 -2.23 7.20
CA GLN A 69 3.75 -2.69 5.87
C GLN A 69 4.92 -3.39 5.19
N ASP A 70 4.60 -4.33 4.29
CA ASP A 70 5.59 -4.96 3.42
C ASP A 70 5.81 -4.07 2.20
N VAL A 71 7.07 -3.78 1.90
CA VAL A 71 7.49 -2.85 0.86
C VAL A 71 8.49 -3.53 -0.05
N LYS A 72 8.21 -3.55 -1.36
CA LYS A 72 9.17 -3.99 -2.37
C LYS A 72 10.08 -2.84 -2.76
N VAL A 73 11.37 -3.08 -2.71
CA VAL A 73 12.41 -2.09 -3.04
C VAL A 73 13.39 -2.68 -4.05
N ARG A 74 14.21 -1.81 -4.64
CA ARG A 74 15.36 -2.21 -5.46
C ARG A 74 16.65 -1.95 -4.70
N ALA A 75 17.37 -3.01 -4.38
CA ALA A 75 18.69 -2.93 -3.75
C ALA A 75 19.74 -2.34 -4.71
N LYS A 76 20.90 -1.95 -4.19
CA LYS A 76 22.00 -1.33 -4.97
C LYS A 76 22.51 -2.22 -6.10
N ASP A 77 22.47 -3.53 -5.93
CA ASP A 77 22.84 -4.53 -6.94
C ASP A 77 21.77 -4.73 -8.04
N GLY A 78 20.65 -4.00 -7.95
CA GLY A 78 19.53 -4.07 -8.88
C GLY A 78 18.49 -5.14 -8.55
N THR A 79 18.75 -6.01 -7.56
CA THR A 79 17.81 -7.05 -7.13
C THR A 79 16.58 -6.46 -6.45
N GLY A 80 15.43 -7.11 -6.62
CA GLY A 80 14.22 -6.77 -5.89
C GLY A 80 14.26 -7.40 -4.50
N ARG A 81 13.94 -6.63 -3.45
CA ARG A 81 13.83 -7.13 -2.08
C ARG A 81 12.47 -6.78 -1.52
N TRP A 82 11.85 -7.71 -0.79
CA TRP A 82 10.71 -7.39 0.06
C TRP A 82 11.19 -7.06 1.44
N LEU A 83 10.77 -5.93 1.97
CA LEU A 83 11.07 -5.48 3.33
C LEU A 83 9.79 -5.52 4.15
N SER A 84 9.78 -6.30 5.22
CA SER A 84 8.73 -6.15 6.24
C SER A 84 9.15 -5.02 7.16
N MET A 85 8.44 -3.88 7.10
CA MET A 85 8.81 -2.65 7.79
C MET A 85 7.89 -2.34 8.95
N VAL A 86 8.47 -1.96 10.08
CA VAL A 86 7.78 -1.34 11.20
C VAL A 86 8.40 0.02 11.50
N HIS A 87 7.57 0.91 12.04
CA HIS A 87 7.89 2.32 12.18
C HIS A 87 7.64 2.76 13.61
N THR A 88 8.52 3.60 14.11
CA THR A 88 8.32 4.36 15.35
C THR A 88 8.91 5.74 15.17
N TYR A 89 8.61 6.67 16.06
CA TYR A 89 9.18 8.00 16.02
C TYR A 89 9.65 8.42 17.40
N ILE A 90 10.71 9.21 17.43
CA ILE A 90 11.19 9.87 18.63
C ILE A 90 10.65 11.28 18.59
N ASP A 91 9.84 11.61 19.58
CA ASP A 91 9.36 12.96 19.79
C ASP A 91 10.34 13.72 20.69
N ASN A 92 10.93 14.79 20.17
CA ASN A 92 11.83 15.67 20.91
C ASN A 92 11.29 17.10 20.90
N ARG A 93 10.00 17.26 20.58
CA ARG A 93 9.30 18.54 20.73
C ARG A 93 9.34 18.93 22.21
N GLN A 94 10.01 20.03 22.52
CA GLN A 94 10.00 20.64 23.85
C GLN A 94 9.39 22.03 23.77
N GLY A 95 8.42 22.33 24.64
CA GLY A 95 7.73 23.63 24.64
C GLY A 95 6.94 23.88 23.35
N ASN A 96 7.22 24.99 22.67
CA ASN A 96 6.60 25.36 21.39
C ASN A 96 7.35 24.82 20.15
N ASP A 97 8.36 23.97 20.32
CA ASP A 97 9.06 23.39 19.18
C ASP A 97 8.17 22.37 18.46
N LEU A 98 7.90 22.62 17.17
CA LEU A 98 7.05 21.77 16.32
C LEU A 98 7.86 20.73 15.55
N ARG A 99 9.19 20.74 15.63
CA ARG A 99 10.05 19.83 14.88
C ARG A 99 9.96 18.41 15.43
N LEU A 100 9.51 17.49 14.59
CA LEU A 100 9.57 16.05 14.88
C LEU A 100 11.05 15.64 14.95
N ALA A 101 11.46 14.92 15.99
CA ALA A 101 12.89 14.65 16.18
C ALA A 101 13.44 13.72 15.11
N VAL A 102 12.86 12.53 14.97
CA VAL A 102 13.31 11.49 14.03
C VAL A 102 12.19 10.45 13.84
N VAL A 103 11.99 9.95 12.62
CA VAL A 103 11.23 8.71 12.36
C VAL A 103 12.19 7.56 12.15
N VAL A 104 12.02 6.48 12.90
CA VAL A 104 12.86 5.27 12.84
C VAL A 104 12.11 4.17 12.11
N HIS A 105 12.76 3.64 11.07
CA HIS A 105 12.29 2.52 10.26
C HIS A 105 13.12 1.29 10.61
N ILE A 106 12.46 0.22 11.05
CA ILE A 106 13.09 -1.07 11.32
C ILE A 106 12.52 -2.07 10.32
N PHE A 107 13.38 -2.85 9.67
CA PHE A 107 12.94 -3.75 8.63
C PHE A 107 13.71 -5.07 8.60
N ARG A 108 13.06 -6.07 8.02
CA ARG A 108 13.62 -7.39 7.74
C ARG A 108 13.47 -7.72 6.27
N ASP A 109 14.43 -8.46 5.73
CA ASP A 109 14.27 -9.08 4.42
C ASP A 109 13.20 -10.17 4.52
N ALA A 110 12.12 -9.99 3.76
CA ALA A 110 10.97 -10.87 3.67
C ALA A 110 10.81 -11.43 2.24
N THR A 111 11.87 -11.33 1.41
CA THR A 111 11.83 -11.73 -0.01
C THR A 111 11.39 -13.17 -0.18
N GLU A 112 12.02 -14.11 0.52
CA GLU A 112 11.66 -15.54 0.44
C GLU A 112 10.20 -15.80 0.84
N GLY A 113 9.74 -15.18 1.92
CA GLY A 113 8.38 -15.34 2.43
C GLY A 113 7.32 -14.78 1.47
N MET A 114 7.57 -13.61 0.90
CA MET A 114 6.67 -12.97 -0.06
C MET A 114 6.66 -13.70 -1.42
N GLU A 115 7.79 -14.21 -1.88
CA GLU A 115 7.85 -15.03 -3.09
C GLU A 115 7.10 -16.35 -2.91
N ALA A 116 7.28 -17.02 -1.76
CA ALA A 116 6.52 -18.23 -1.44
C ALA A 116 5.01 -17.95 -1.38
N LYS A 117 4.60 -16.84 -0.76
CA LYS A 117 3.20 -16.40 -0.72
C LYS A 117 2.63 -16.18 -2.13
N HIS A 118 3.34 -15.47 -3.00
CA HIS A 118 2.88 -15.24 -4.38
C HIS A 118 2.81 -16.53 -5.20
N ILE A 119 3.75 -17.47 -5.00
CA ILE A 119 3.69 -18.80 -5.64
C ILE A 119 2.45 -19.55 -5.16
N LEU A 120 2.19 -19.58 -3.85
CA LEU A 120 1.01 -20.22 -3.27
C LEU A 120 -0.29 -19.59 -3.80
N GLU A 121 -0.36 -18.26 -3.89
CA GLU A 121 -1.52 -17.57 -4.45
C GLU A 121 -1.73 -17.89 -5.94
N ARG A 122 -0.65 -18.06 -6.72
CA ARG A 122 -0.73 -18.48 -8.12
C ARG A 122 -1.23 -19.93 -8.22
N ILE A 123 -0.63 -20.84 -7.47
CA ILE A 123 -1.05 -22.26 -7.43
C ILE A 123 -2.49 -22.37 -6.96
N SER A 124 -2.88 -21.63 -5.92
CA SER A 124 -4.25 -21.62 -5.40
C SER A 124 -5.24 -21.20 -6.49
N ARG A 125 -4.92 -20.17 -7.30
CA ARG A 125 -5.76 -19.77 -8.45
C ARG A 125 -5.85 -20.86 -9.51
N GLU A 126 -4.73 -21.49 -9.86
CA GLU A 126 -4.68 -22.57 -10.86
C GLU A 126 -5.47 -23.81 -10.41
N VAL A 127 -5.33 -24.21 -9.14
CA VAL A 127 -6.06 -25.34 -8.55
C VAL A 127 -7.55 -25.04 -8.45
N SER A 128 -7.95 -23.82 -8.07
CA SER A 128 -9.36 -23.41 -8.05
C SER A 128 -10.00 -23.46 -9.45
N ALA A 129 -9.23 -23.21 -10.52
CA ALA A 129 -9.72 -23.31 -11.89
C ALA A 129 -9.91 -24.77 -12.37
N TYR A 130 -9.20 -25.74 -11.79
CA TYR A 130 -9.29 -27.16 -12.13
C TYR A 130 -10.46 -27.90 -11.44
N GLY A 131 -11.06 -27.31 -10.40
CA GLY A 131 -12.03 -27.94 -9.50
C GLY A 131 -13.51 -27.83 -9.87
N SER A 132 -13.92 -28.00 -11.14
CA SER A 132 -15.36 -28.18 -11.45
C SER A 132 -15.63 -29.08 -12.66
N PRO A 133 -16.23 -30.25 -12.38
CA PRO A 133 -17.51 -30.58 -12.98
C PRO A 133 -18.58 -30.83 -11.89
N ALA A 134 -19.63 -30.00 -11.93
CA ALA A 134 -20.99 -30.19 -11.41
C ALA A 134 -21.23 -30.46 -9.89
N ALA A 135 -22.15 -29.63 -9.36
CA ALA A 135 -23.06 -29.84 -8.23
C ALA A 135 -22.57 -29.56 -6.78
N GLY A 136 -23.09 -28.45 -6.21
CA GLY A 136 -23.64 -28.45 -4.85
C GLY A 136 -22.82 -27.77 -3.74
N GLN A 137 -23.19 -26.51 -3.43
CA GLN A 137 -23.19 -25.87 -2.09
C GLN A 137 -21.84 -25.70 -1.30
N GLY A 138 -21.18 -24.54 -1.53
CA GLY A 138 -20.43 -23.70 -0.56
C GLY A 138 -19.01 -24.10 -0.11
N PRO A 139 -18.22 -23.19 0.53
CA PRO A 139 -18.19 -21.73 0.48
C PRO A 139 -16.99 -21.19 -0.35
N GLU A 140 -17.24 -20.10 -1.07
CA GLU A 140 -16.36 -19.43 -2.04
C GLU A 140 -15.12 -18.78 -1.40
N VAL A 141 -13.96 -18.94 -2.04
CA VAL A 141 -12.77 -18.10 -1.81
C VAL A 141 -12.49 -17.35 -3.11
N HIS A 142 -12.70 -16.03 -3.05
CA HIS A 142 -12.91 -15.13 -4.18
C HIS A 142 -11.64 -14.81 -4.99
N HIS A 143 -11.76 -14.93 -6.31
CA HIS A 143 -10.97 -14.15 -7.27
C HIS A 143 -11.24 -12.65 -7.04
N HIS A 144 -10.27 -11.78 -7.37
CA HIS A 144 -10.61 -10.40 -7.71
C HIS A 144 -11.47 -10.46 -8.98
N GLU A 145 -12.79 -10.57 -8.79
CA GLU A 145 -13.76 -10.41 -9.86
C GLU A 145 -13.53 -9.03 -10.47
N GLU A 146 -13.26 -8.99 -11.77
CA GLU A 146 -13.30 -7.73 -12.52
C GLU A 146 -14.62 -7.03 -12.21
N LEU A 147 -14.53 -5.75 -11.83
CA LEU A 147 -15.71 -4.96 -11.58
C LEU A 147 -16.58 -5.00 -12.84
N THR A 148 -17.85 -5.37 -12.67
CA THR A 148 -18.83 -5.30 -13.75
C THR A 148 -18.93 -3.87 -14.28
N GLY A 149 -19.42 -3.68 -15.51
CA GLY A 149 -19.56 -2.32 -16.08
C GLY A 149 -20.33 -1.35 -15.18
N ARG A 150 -21.29 -1.85 -14.38
CA ARG A 150 -22.03 -1.05 -13.40
C ARG A 150 -21.20 -0.68 -12.17
N GLU A 151 -20.37 -1.59 -11.69
CA GLU A 151 -19.46 -1.36 -10.57
C GLU A 151 -18.33 -0.41 -10.95
N GLN A 152 -17.84 -0.47 -12.19
CA GLN A 152 -16.87 0.49 -12.74
C GLN A 152 -17.43 1.92 -12.81
N GLN A 153 -18.70 2.07 -13.20
CA GLN A 153 -19.39 3.36 -13.19
C GLN A 153 -19.45 3.94 -11.76
N VAL A 154 -19.84 3.11 -10.78
CA VAL A 154 -19.96 3.51 -9.37
C VAL A 154 -18.61 3.89 -8.79
N VAL A 155 -17.55 3.10 -8.99
CA VAL A 155 -16.21 3.42 -8.46
C VAL A 155 -15.60 4.64 -9.13
N THR A 156 -15.91 4.89 -10.42
CA THR A 156 -15.52 6.11 -11.11
C THR A 156 -16.22 7.34 -10.52
N MET A 157 -17.50 7.25 -10.19
CA MET A 157 -18.23 8.33 -9.52
C MET A 157 -17.71 8.58 -8.10
N LEU A 158 -17.36 7.52 -7.35
CA LEU A 158 -16.66 7.65 -6.07
C LEU A 158 -15.32 8.38 -6.22
N ALA A 159 -14.53 8.07 -7.25
CA ALA A 159 -13.27 8.75 -7.53
C ALA A 159 -13.44 10.22 -7.91
N LYS A 160 -14.62 10.60 -8.42
CA LYS A 160 -15.01 12.00 -8.68
C LYS A 160 -15.56 12.72 -7.43
N GLY A 161 -15.58 12.06 -6.27
CA GLY A 161 -16.07 12.63 -5.02
C GLY A 161 -17.59 12.57 -4.85
N GLU A 162 -18.30 11.80 -5.68
CA GLU A 162 -19.74 11.67 -5.52
C GLU A 162 -20.12 10.83 -4.30
N GLY A 163 -21.07 11.34 -3.52
CA GLY A 163 -21.70 10.61 -2.44
C GLY A 163 -22.77 9.63 -2.95
N THR A 164 -23.23 8.75 -2.07
CA THR A 164 -24.25 7.73 -2.34
C THR A 164 -25.50 8.28 -3.05
N SER A 165 -25.96 9.48 -2.65
CA SER A 165 -27.13 10.13 -3.25
C SER A 165 -26.90 10.62 -4.68
N GLY A 166 -25.71 11.15 -4.98
CA GLY A 166 -25.32 11.56 -6.34
C GLY A 166 -25.24 10.36 -7.27
N ILE A 167 -24.60 9.28 -6.80
CA ILE A 167 -24.51 8.01 -7.52
C ILE A 167 -25.91 7.45 -7.82
N ALA A 168 -26.80 7.46 -6.83
CA ALA A 168 -28.17 6.98 -6.99
C ALA A 168 -28.95 7.77 -8.06
N THR A 169 -28.84 9.10 -8.04
CA THR A 169 -29.48 9.98 -9.03
C THR A 169 -28.89 9.77 -10.43
N ASN A 170 -27.56 9.79 -10.57
CA ASN A 170 -26.87 9.66 -11.85
C ASN A 170 -27.09 8.32 -12.53
N LEU A 171 -27.26 7.25 -11.73
CA LEU A 171 -27.48 5.91 -12.22
C LEU A 171 -28.96 5.51 -12.28
N MET A 172 -29.88 6.41 -11.89
CA MET A 172 -31.33 6.16 -11.79
C MET A 172 -31.69 4.91 -10.97
N ILE A 173 -31.07 4.77 -9.79
CA ILE A 173 -31.31 3.66 -8.85
C ILE A 173 -31.63 4.19 -7.46
N SER A 174 -32.10 3.32 -6.57
CA SER A 174 -32.33 3.70 -5.18
C SER A 174 -31.03 3.93 -4.41
N ASN A 175 -31.07 4.76 -3.37
CA ASN A 175 -29.95 4.93 -2.44
C ASN A 175 -29.52 3.62 -1.77
N ALA A 176 -30.45 2.68 -1.54
CA ALA A 176 -30.13 1.37 -1.01
C ALA A 176 -29.32 0.54 -2.02
N THR A 177 -29.73 0.54 -3.29
CA THR A 177 -29.03 -0.14 -4.39
C THR A 177 -27.63 0.44 -4.60
N ALA A 178 -27.47 1.77 -4.52
CA ALA A 178 -26.16 2.41 -4.60
C ALA A 178 -25.23 2.00 -3.44
N ARG A 179 -25.73 1.88 -2.20
CA ARG A 179 -24.93 1.35 -1.08
C ARG A 179 -24.50 -0.08 -1.30
N ASN A 180 -25.39 -0.92 -1.81
CA ASN A 180 -25.08 -2.32 -2.11
C ASN A 180 -24.00 -2.45 -3.19
N HIS A 181 -24.06 -1.64 -4.25
CA HIS A 181 -22.97 -1.60 -5.24
C HIS A 181 -21.63 -1.19 -4.61
N ILE A 182 -21.62 -0.18 -3.74
CA ILE A 182 -20.39 0.23 -3.04
C ILE A 182 -19.86 -0.91 -2.16
N GLN A 183 -20.72 -1.57 -1.38
CA GLN A 183 -20.30 -2.70 -0.54
C GLN A 183 -19.74 -3.87 -1.35
N ASN A 184 -20.38 -4.21 -2.48
CA ASN A 184 -19.90 -5.24 -3.38
C ASN A 184 -18.54 -4.87 -3.99
N ILE A 185 -18.34 -3.61 -4.38
CA ILE A 185 -17.06 -3.10 -4.88
C ILE A 185 -15.97 -3.24 -3.81
N LEU A 186 -16.25 -2.84 -2.56
CA LEU A 186 -15.30 -2.99 -1.45
C LEU A 186 -14.89 -4.47 -1.26
N GLY A 187 -15.86 -5.38 -1.29
CA GLY A 187 -15.61 -6.82 -1.23
C GLY A 187 -14.77 -7.34 -2.40
N LYS A 188 -15.11 -6.98 -3.64
CA LYS A 188 -14.41 -7.43 -4.85
C LYS A 188 -12.98 -6.89 -4.97
N LEU A 189 -12.78 -5.64 -4.56
CA LEU A 189 -11.47 -5.01 -4.51
C LEU A 189 -10.66 -5.42 -3.27
N ASN A 190 -11.26 -6.18 -2.35
CA ASN A 190 -10.70 -6.56 -1.05
C ASN A 190 -10.17 -5.37 -0.24
N VAL A 191 -10.98 -4.31 -0.18
CA VAL A 191 -10.69 -3.08 0.57
C VAL A 191 -11.82 -2.81 1.56
N HIS A 192 -11.52 -2.08 2.62
CA HIS A 192 -12.43 -1.89 3.75
C HIS A 192 -13.04 -0.50 3.79
N THR A 193 -12.49 0.45 3.03
CA THR A 193 -13.02 1.81 2.97
C THR A 193 -13.22 2.30 1.54
N ARG A 194 -14.16 3.24 1.39
CA ARG A 194 -14.41 3.93 0.11
C ARG A 194 -13.15 4.64 -0.38
N LEU A 195 -12.36 5.19 0.54
CA LEU A 195 -11.12 5.87 0.20
C LEU A 195 -10.07 4.90 -0.34
N GLU A 196 -9.97 3.71 0.26
CA GLU A 196 -9.12 2.63 -0.28
C GLU A 196 -9.58 2.18 -1.68
N ALA A 197 -10.88 2.05 -1.92
CA ALA A 197 -11.39 1.72 -3.26
C ALA A 197 -11.07 2.80 -4.30
N VAL A 198 -11.14 4.08 -3.92
CA VAL A 198 -10.74 5.20 -4.78
C VAL A 198 -9.24 5.19 -5.04
N ALA A 199 -8.43 4.99 -4.01
CA ALA A 199 -6.98 4.88 -4.12
C ALA A 199 -6.57 3.71 -5.03
N TYR A 200 -7.24 2.55 -4.90
CA TYR A 200 -7.04 1.37 -5.73
C TYR A 200 -7.27 1.67 -7.22
N VAL A 201 -8.39 2.33 -7.56
CA VAL A 201 -8.73 2.64 -8.96
C VAL A 201 -7.84 3.75 -9.54
N LEU A 202 -7.40 4.72 -8.74
CA LEU A 202 -6.48 5.76 -9.19
C LEU A 202 -5.04 5.21 -9.35
N GLY A 203 -4.61 4.32 -8.47
CA GLY A 203 -3.31 3.64 -8.54
C GLY A 203 -3.17 2.75 -9.78
N ASN A 204 -4.25 2.07 -10.19
CA ASN A 204 -4.25 1.24 -11.40
C ASN A 204 -4.41 2.03 -12.72
N ARG A 205 -4.68 3.34 -12.69
CA ARG A 205 -5.00 4.18 -13.88
C ARG A 205 -3.85 5.02 -14.44
N VAL A 206 -2.59 4.72 -14.10
CA VAL A 206 -1.44 5.50 -14.61
C VAL A 206 -1.14 5.27 -16.11
N ILE A 207 -1.84 4.37 -16.82
CA ILE A 207 -1.75 4.29 -18.30
C ILE A 207 -3.15 4.22 -18.90
N ASP A 208 -3.74 5.38 -19.17
CA ASP A 208 -4.42 5.72 -20.42
C ASP A 208 -4.93 7.17 -20.30
N ARG A 209 -4.06 8.09 -20.68
CA ARG A 209 -4.42 9.49 -20.96
C ARG A 209 -4.72 9.61 -22.46
N GLU A 210 -5.96 9.88 -22.80
CA GLU A 210 -6.32 10.75 -23.93
C GLU A 210 -6.72 12.13 -23.39
#